data_AF-A0A2G2QSE5-F1
#
_entry.id   AF-A0A2G2QSE5-F1
#
_cell.length_a   1.000
_cell.length_b   1.000
_cell.length_c   1.000
_cell.angle_alpha   90.00
_cell.angle_beta   90.00
_cell.angle_gamma   90.00
#
_symmetry.space_group_name_H-M   'P 1'
#
loop_
_entity.id
_entity.type
_entity.pdbx_description
1 polymer ?
#
loop_
_entity_poly.entity_id
_entity_poly.type
_entity_poly.pdbx_seq_one_letter_code
_entity_poly.pdbx_strand_id
1 'polypeptide(L)'
;MKMSEHTENPQHSARIRDNKVRVAGLNFRIDNFNAFIEEAKKLEMGRDTIGLRLIQDTDNDYDPNAIKVMGYTKTKDGPSLSSSFHIGFLPKMIASKLKDDGLKAVQLFAELTDLVDKPPKAILDLYKI
;
A
#
# COMPACT_ATOMS: atom_id res chain seq x y z
N MET A 1 -8.65 12.92 45.81
CA MET A 1 -9.29 12.90 44.48
C MET A 1 -8.35 12.21 43.51
N LYS A 2 -8.68 11.00 43.05
CA LYS A 2 -8.01 10.35 41.93
C LYS A 2 -8.75 10.82 40.66
N MET A 3 -8.06 11.50 39.76
CA MET A 3 -8.52 11.63 38.38
C MET A 3 -7.50 10.94 37.49
N SER A 4 -8.06 10.08 36.66
CA SER A 4 -7.48 8.97 35.94
C SER A 4 -6.55 9.42 34.83
N GLU A 5 -5.52 8.62 34.61
CA GLU A 5 -4.64 8.64 33.43
C GLU A 5 -5.49 8.72 32.15
N HIS A 6 -5.31 9.80 31.39
CA HIS A 6 -5.68 9.82 29.98
C HIS A 6 -4.57 9.12 29.21
N THR A 7 -4.72 7.81 29.04
CA THR A 7 -4.00 7.04 28.03
C THR A 7 -4.54 7.45 26.66
N GLU A 8 -4.03 8.55 26.12
CA GLU A 8 -4.22 8.88 24.71
C GLU A 8 -3.26 8.02 23.88
N ASN A 9 -3.72 6.82 23.52
CA ASN A 9 -3.21 6.16 22.33
C ASN A 9 -4.38 5.68 21.49
N PRO A 10 -4.67 6.42 20.41
CA PRO A 10 -4.98 5.74 19.18
C PRO A 10 -4.31 6.44 18.00
N GLN A 11 -3.40 5.73 17.31
CA GLN A 11 -3.10 5.97 15.91
C GLN A 11 -4.37 5.79 15.07
N HIS A 12 -5.30 6.75 15.13
CA HIS A 12 -6.45 6.80 14.23
C HIS A 12 -6.00 7.46 12.93
N SER A 13 -5.42 6.64 12.05
CA SER A 13 -5.42 6.96 10.64
C SER A 13 -6.88 6.96 10.19
N ALA A 14 -7.44 8.12 9.83
CA ALA A 14 -8.80 8.18 9.34
C ALA A 14 -8.84 7.49 7.98
N ARG A 15 -9.55 6.36 7.87
CA ARG A 15 -9.74 5.66 6.60
C ARG A 15 -10.32 6.66 5.59
N ILE A 16 -9.66 6.83 4.45
CA ILE A 16 -10.02 7.92 3.52
C ILE A 16 -11.33 7.61 2.78
N ARG A 17 -11.78 6.34 2.76
CA ARG A 17 -13.11 5.84 2.33
C ARG A 17 -13.30 4.37 2.73
N ASP A 18 -14.55 3.92 2.85
CA ASP A 18 -14.95 2.49 2.85
C ASP A 18 -14.82 1.81 1.47
N ASN A 19 -13.85 2.23 0.66
CA ASN A 19 -13.65 1.65 -0.67
C ASN A 19 -12.42 0.77 -0.66
N LYS A 20 -12.67 -0.54 -0.69
CA LYS A 20 -11.70 -1.55 -1.12
C LYS A 20 -11.16 -1.18 -2.51
N VAL A 21 -9.91 -0.74 -2.59
CA VAL A 21 -9.28 -0.27 -3.83
C VAL A 21 -8.60 -1.43 -4.53
N ARG A 22 -9.08 -1.79 -5.71
CA ARG A 22 -8.40 -2.79 -6.56
C ARG A 22 -7.19 -2.16 -7.24
N VAL A 23 -6.00 -2.75 -7.08
CA VAL A 23 -4.79 -2.30 -7.78
C VAL A 23 -4.96 -2.46 -9.29
N ALA A 24 -4.63 -1.42 -10.03
CA ALA A 24 -4.66 -1.39 -11.48
C ALA A 24 -3.31 -1.82 -12.09
N GLY A 25 -3.37 -2.40 -13.28
CA GLY A 25 -2.16 -2.70 -14.06
C GLY A 25 -1.33 -3.91 -13.58
N LEU A 26 -1.88 -4.75 -12.70
CA LEU A 26 -1.19 -5.96 -12.19
C LEU A 26 -0.64 -6.84 -13.32
N ASN A 27 -1.43 -7.07 -14.38
CA ASN A 27 -1.03 -7.92 -15.51
C ASN A 27 0.17 -7.35 -16.30
N PHE A 28 0.35 -6.02 -16.35
CA PHE A 28 1.52 -5.40 -16.98
C PHE A 28 2.77 -5.49 -16.08
N ARG A 29 2.61 -5.89 -14.83
CA ARG A 29 3.66 -6.05 -13.82
C ARG A 29 3.65 -7.47 -13.25
N ILE A 30 3.23 -8.46 -14.05
CA ILE A 30 2.96 -9.81 -13.57
C ILE A 30 4.20 -10.45 -12.92
N ASP A 31 5.39 -10.21 -13.46
CA ASP A 31 6.64 -10.74 -12.90
C ASP A 31 6.92 -10.14 -11.51
N ASN A 32 6.76 -8.82 -11.35
CA ASN A 32 6.91 -8.15 -10.06
C ASN A 32 5.82 -8.59 -9.06
N PHE A 33 4.60 -8.78 -9.55
CA PHE A 33 3.47 -9.22 -8.73
C PHE A 33 3.66 -10.65 -8.23
N ASN A 34 4.11 -11.56 -9.09
CA ASN A 34 4.43 -12.94 -8.73
C ASN A 34 5.59 -12.98 -7.75
N ALA A 35 6.66 -12.23 -7.98
CA ALA A 35 7.78 -12.14 -7.04
C ALA A 35 7.33 -11.62 -5.67
N PHE A 36 6.46 -10.60 -5.64
CA PHE A 36 5.86 -10.10 -4.40
C PHE A 36 5.03 -11.17 -3.68
N ILE A 37 4.22 -11.96 -4.40
CA ILE A 37 3.46 -13.07 -3.83
C ILE A 37 4.37 -14.18 -3.30
N GLU A 38 5.43 -14.54 -4.03
CA GLU A 38 6.38 -15.55 -3.58
C GLU A 38 7.08 -15.14 -2.29
N GLU A 39 7.49 -13.87 -2.20
CA GLU A 39 8.00 -13.32 -0.95
C GLU A 39 6.93 -13.34 0.14
N ALA A 40 5.69 -12.90 -0.14
CA ALA A 40 4.58 -12.95 0.82
C ALA A 40 4.38 -14.35 1.43
N LYS A 41 4.39 -15.39 0.57
CA LYS A 41 4.24 -16.80 0.97
C LYS A 41 5.41 -17.27 1.83
N LYS A 42 6.65 -16.84 1.54
CA LYS A 42 7.83 -17.15 2.38
C LYS A 42 7.74 -16.49 3.75
N LEU A 43 7.13 -15.31 3.84
CA LEU A 43 7.04 -14.55 5.10
C LEU A 43 6.00 -15.10 6.07
N GLU A 44 4.94 -15.76 5.60
CA GLU A 44 4.05 -16.53 6.49
C GLU A 44 4.80 -17.63 7.27
N MET A 45 6.02 -17.98 6.85
CA MET A 45 6.87 -18.98 7.47
C MET A 45 8.01 -18.39 8.35
N GLY A 46 8.13 -17.06 8.51
CA GLY A 46 9.33 -16.44 9.11
C GLY A 46 9.18 -14.99 9.61
N ARG A 47 10.25 -14.45 10.21
CA ARG A 47 10.27 -13.20 11.01
C ARG A 47 10.05 -11.90 10.22
N ASP A 48 9.84 -11.89 8.92
CA ASP A 48 9.77 -10.63 8.19
C ASP A 48 8.32 -10.13 8.02
N THR A 49 8.19 -8.87 7.65
CA THR A 49 6.91 -8.21 7.43
C THR A 49 6.76 -7.86 5.96
N ILE A 50 5.57 -8.11 5.42
CA ILE A 50 5.16 -7.62 4.11
C ILE A 50 4.38 -6.32 4.28
N GLY A 51 4.63 -5.35 3.41
CA GLY A 51 3.92 -4.08 3.45
C GLY A 51 3.77 -3.47 2.07
N LEU A 52 2.96 -2.42 2.02
CA LEU A 52 2.76 -1.60 0.84
C LEU A 52 3.16 -0.16 1.14
N ARG A 53 3.72 0.50 0.15
CA ARG A 53 3.94 1.94 0.14
C ARG A 53 3.41 2.53 -1.15
N LEU A 54 2.92 3.76 -1.06
CA LEU A 54 2.42 4.52 -2.20
C LEU A 54 3.48 5.55 -2.61
N ILE A 55 3.79 5.62 -3.90
CA ILE A 55 4.77 6.57 -4.44
C ILE A 55 4.12 7.36 -5.56
N GLN A 56 4.15 8.69 -5.45
CA GLN A 56 3.70 9.56 -6.53
C GLN A 56 4.64 9.41 -7.73
N ASP A 57 4.07 9.21 -8.92
CA ASP A 57 4.79 9.12 -10.18
C ASP A 57 4.51 10.38 -11.02
N THR A 58 5.29 11.43 -10.79
CA THR A 58 5.11 12.73 -11.46
C THR A 58 5.55 12.72 -12.92
N ASP A 59 6.36 11.75 -13.30
CA ASP A 59 6.96 11.64 -14.64
C ASP A 59 6.20 10.63 -15.51
N ASN A 60 4.96 10.29 -15.14
CA ASN A 60 4.15 9.33 -15.87
C ASN A 60 3.51 9.99 -17.11
N ASP A 61 3.87 9.50 -18.30
CA ASP A 61 3.38 10.04 -19.57
C ASP A 61 1.86 9.92 -19.78
N TYR A 62 1.18 9.01 -19.07
CA TYR A 62 -0.24 8.70 -19.29
C TYR A 62 -1.18 9.32 -18.25
N ASP A 63 -0.69 9.52 -17.04
CA ASP A 63 -1.45 10.09 -15.94
C ASP A 63 -0.53 10.87 -14.99
N PRO A 64 -0.57 12.21 -15.00
CA PRO A 64 0.28 13.04 -14.13
C PRO A 64 -0.06 12.88 -12.64
N ASN A 65 -1.19 12.24 -12.32
CA ASN A 65 -1.61 11.97 -10.96
C ASN A 65 -1.25 10.54 -10.53
N ALA A 66 -0.56 9.76 -11.36
CA ALA A 66 -0.30 8.34 -11.12
C ALA A 66 0.35 8.11 -9.74
N ILE A 67 -0.19 7.12 -9.01
CA ILE A 67 0.37 6.67 -7.72
C ILE A 67 0.73 5.20 -7.87
N LYS A 68 2.02 4.90 -7.82
CA LYS A 68 2.58 3.54 -7.81
C LYS A 68 2.23 2.86 -6.49
N VAL A 69 1.79 1.63 -6.59
CA VAL A 69 1.67 0.69 -5.47
C VAL A 69 2.93 -0.15 -5.45
N MET A 70 3.73 0.05 -4.40
CA MET A 70 4.99 -0.66 -4.22
C MET A 70 4.85 -1.64 -3.06
N GLY A 71 4.96 -2.93 -3.35
CA GLY A 71 5.20 -3.94 -2.33
C GLY A 71 6.59 -3.79 -1.75
N TYR A 72 6.75 -4.15 -0.49
CA TYR A 72 8.06 -4.31 0.12
C TYR A 72 8.06 -5.40 1.19
N THR A 73 9.25 -5.91 1.46
CA THR A 73 9.52 -6.79 2.59
C THR A 73 10.51 -6.09 3.53
N LYS A 74 10.33 -6.31 4.84
CA LYS A 74 11.19 -5.76 5.88
C LYS A 74 11.47 -6.83 6.92
N THR A 75 12.74 -7.08 7.18
CA THR A 75 13.20 -7.95 8.25
C THR A 75 12.85 -7.37 9.63
N LYS A 76 12.29 -8.17 10.55
CA LYS A 76 11.93 -7.69 11.91
C LYS A 76 13.11 -7.07 12.66
N ASP A 77 14.30 -7.58 12.42
CA ASP A 77 15.51 -7.25 13.17
C ASP A 77 16.35 -6.12 12.51
N GLY A 78 15.85 -5.50 11.44
CA GLY A 78 16.61 -4.49 10.67
C GLY A 78 15.79 -3.26 10.26
N PRO A 79 16.43 -2.07 10.18
CA PRO A 79 15.77 -0.86 9.65
C PRO A 79 15.57 -0.89 8.13
N SER A 80 16.12 -1.89 7.44
CA SER A 80 16.27 -1.89 5.98
C SER A 80 15.12 -2.62 5.27
N LEU A 81 14.57 -1.98 4.24
CA LEU A 81 13.74 -2.66 3.23
C LEU A 81 14.60 -3.71 2.52
N SER A 82 14.23 -4.98 2.56
CA SER A 82 15.00 -6.06 1.94
C SER A 82 14.70 -6.20 0.45
N SER A 83 13.48 -5.92 0.03
CA SER A 83 13.08 -5.89 -1.39
C SER A 83 11.91 -4.94 -1.62
N SER A 84 11.79 -4.42 -2.84
CA SER A 84 10.64 -3.60 -3.25
C SER A 84 10.17 -3.95 -4.66
N PHE A 85 8.85 -4.05 -4.82
CA PHE A 85 8.19 -4.55 -6.02
C PHE A 85 7.18 -3.53 -6.50
N HIS A 86 7.35 -3.01 -7.72
CA HIS A 86 6.30 -2.20 -8.34
C HIS A 86 5.22 -3.14 -8.87
N ILE A 87 4.14 -3.33 -8.10
CA ILE A 87 3.09 -4.30 -8.42
C ILE A 87 1.97 -3.70 -9.27
N GLY A 88 1.81 -2.38 -9.27
CA GLY A 88 0.82 -1.70 -10.11
C GLY A 88 0.58 -0.27 -9.67
N PHE A 89 -0.59 0.27 -10.00
CA PHE A 89 -0.98 1.65 -9.67
C PHE A 89 -2.30 1.69 -8.91
N LEU A 90 -2.55 2.77 -8.17
CA LEU A 90 -3.91 3.10 -7.80
C LEU A 90 -4.72 3.38 -9.08
N PRO A 91 -6.01 2.99 -9.13
CA PRO A 91 -6.85 3.31 -10.28
C PRO A 91 -6.87 4.82 -10.56
N LYS A 92 -6.79 5.21 -11.83
CA LYS A 92 -6.76 6.62 -12.28
C LYS A 92 -7.83 7.49 -11.62
N MET A 93 -9.07 6.99 -11.50
CA MET A 93 -10.16 7.72 -10.83
C MET A 93 -9.88 7.97 -9.35
N ILE A 94 -9.26 7.01 -8.65
CA ILE A 94 -8.88 7.16 -7.24
C ILE A 94 -7.72 8.15 -7.12
N ALA A 95 -6.70 8.02 -7.97
CA ALA A 95 -5.54 8.89 -7.95
C ALA A 95 -5.89 10.36 -8.24
N SER A 96 -6.71 10.63 -9.26
CA SER A 96 -7.24 11.97 -9.54
C SER A 96 -8.05 12.52 -8.38
N LYS A 97 -8.89 11.70 -7.75
CA LYS A 97 -9.69 12.14 -6.62
C LYS A 97 -8.84 12.50 -5.41
N LEU A 98 -7.82 11.71 -5.09
CA LEU A 98 -6.90 12.02 -4.00
C LEU A 98 -6.21 13.37 -4.23
N LYS A 99 -5.83 13.68 -5.47
CA LYS A 99 -5.32 15.00 -5.83
C LYS A 99 -6.36 16.11 -5.64
N ASP A 100 -7.60 15.91 -6.08
CA ASP A 100 -8.68 16.89 -5.92
C ASP A 100 -8.97 17.17 -4.43
N ASP A 101 -8.85 16.13 -3.59
CA ASP A 101 -8.94 16.19 -2.13
C ASP A 101 -7.66 16.80 -1.48
N GLY A 102 -6.66 17.21 -2.27
CA GLY A 102 -5.42 17.83 -1.81
C GLY A 102 -4.44 16.86 -1.13
N LEU A 103 -4.62 15.55 -1.31
CA LEU A 103 -3.82 14.50 -0.67
C LEU A 103 -2.68 14.05 -1.58
N LYS A 104 -1.47 13.96 -1.02
CA LYS A 104 -0.28 13.39 -1.67
C LYS A 104 -0.04 11.96 -1.20
N ALA A 105 0.59 11.13 -2.04
CA ALA A 105 0.92 9.74 -1.70
C ALA A 105 1.68 9.59 -0.36
N VAL A 106 2.55 10.54 0.01
CA VAL A 106 3.30 10.53 1.27
C VAL A 106 2.44 10.72 2.53
N GLN A 107 1.19 11.17 2.37
CA GLN A 107 0.21 11.34 3.45
C GLN A 107 -0.74 10.15 3.53
N LEU A 108 -0.46 9.09 2.77
CA LEU A 108 -1.32 7.92 2.64
C LEU A 108 -0.61 6.67 3.14
N PHE A 109 -1.35 5.88 3.89
CA PHE A 109 -1.00 4.50 4.21
C PHE A 109 -1.90 3.55 3.42
N ALA A 110 -1.35 2.43 2.94
CA ALA A 110 -2.09 1.40 2.24
C ALA A 110 -1.91 0.05 2.95
N GLU A 111 -3.03 -0.59 3.27
CA GLU A 111 -3.07 -1.92 3.84
C GLU A 111 -3.54 -2.92 2.78
N LEU A 112 -2.83 -4.03 2.64
CA LEU A 112 -3.24 -5.11 1.73
C LEU A 112 -4.32 -5.96 2.41
N THR A 113 -5.51 -6.01 1.81
CA THR A 113 -6.68 -6.73 2.38
C THR A 113 -7.06 -8.00 1.62
N ASP A 114 -6.64 -8.12 0.36
CA ASP A 114 -6.84 -9.33 -0.44
C ASP A 114 -5.69 -9.43 -1.46
N LEU A 115 -5.13 -10.63 -1.62
CA LEU A 115 -4.05 -10.93 -2.54
C LEU A 115 -4.27 -12.31 -3.17
N VAL A 116 -4.50 -12.35 -4.48
CA VAL A 116 -4.75 -13.59 -5.23
C VAL A 116 -3.82 -13.64 -6.44
N ASP A 117 -3.21 -14.80 -6.62
CA ASP A 117 -2.28 -15.12 -7.71
C ASP A 117 -3.00 -15.33 -9.05
N LYS A 118 -4.07 -16.15 -9.06
CA LYS A 118 -4.77 -16.54 -10.29
C LYS A 118 -6.30 -16.43 -10.16
N PRO A 119 -6.96 -15.52 -10.89
CA PRO A 119 -6.36 -14.42 -11.66
C PRO A 119 -5.70 -13.37 -10.74
N PRO A 120 -4.69 -12.61 -11.23
CA PRO A 120 -3.99 -11.61 -10.44
C PRO A 120 -4.94 -10.56 -9.85
N LYS A 121 -4.89 -10.41 -8.53
CA LYS A 121 -5.74 -9.49 -7.79
C LYS A 121 -5.04 -9.01 -6.52
N ALA A 122 -5.07 -7.70 -6.29
CA ALA A 122 -4.70 -7.09 -5.03
C ALA A 122 -5.77 -6.05 -4.67
N ILE A 123 -6.26 -6.09 -3.43
CA ILE A 123 -7.19 -5.11 -2.88
C ILE A 123 -6.52 -4.42 -1.69
N LEU A 124 -6.64 -3.10 -1.65
CA LEU A 124 -6.05 -2.25 -0.64
C LEU A 124 -7.13 -1.47 0.12
N ASP A 125 -6.88 -1.21 1.39
CA ASP A 125 -7.53 -0.14 2.13
C ASP A 125 -6.57 1.05 2.26
N LEU A 126 -7.10 2.26 2.08
CA LEU A 126 -6.33 3.51 2.09
C LEU A 126 -6.68 4.36 3.31
N TYR A 127 -5.65 4.84 4.00
CA TYR A 127 -5.77 5.63 5.21
C TYR A 127 -4.96 6.91 5.11
N LYS A 128 -5.44 7.97 5.76
CA LYS A 128 -4.70 9.22 5.90
C LYS A 128 -3.79 9.13 7.10
N ILE A 129 -2.54 9.56 6.94
CA ILE A 129 -1.57 9.75 8.01
C ILE A 129 -1.71 11.17 8.56
#